data_AF-A0A7W4EG88-F1
#
_entry.id   AF-A0A7W4EG88-F1
#
_cell.length_a   1.000
_cell.length_b   1.000
_cell.length_c   1.000
_cell.angle_alpha   90.00
_cell.angle_beta   90.00
_cell.angle_gamma   90.00
#
_symmetry.space_group_name_H-M   'P 1'
#
loop_
_entity.id
_entity.type
_entity.pdbx_description
1 polymer ?
#
loop_
_entity_poly.entity_id
_entity_poly.type
_entity_poly.pdbx_seq_one_letter_code
_entity_poly.pdbx_strand_id
1 'polypeptide(L)'
;MSIERTSSSHESFEQYRESYLTKVAEKLYQDPDHPEKEPRNRSIIYVPYHGVDEGLQQDCPDILFTDSGDQKVTKVLSETDVIINIARGEEVVEAEIGHPDRNVKLPPESVANTDMVSDLYVRAIESGNTNVQVVHTGRMNNKTIAMATAMPILAETAGLNYEEVIHTSDAKIRKLVEEKQVDLNDLIHEVDTDPTMQDMQVCTRALRRIYEARNINPDTASSSELTDALLDEYKNYPRISTSTLMKEQMLQNVAEKLRSEGKSEKEINEVVGKLDEFTDEEPDSVDTVTNFTNSIPMILSDKLIKNGYNADEVGIMSTEQKMELLADTEMTAVIVADIAHMPRVMWLADYLMPDNFKLVFVESRTDLDKETLQKSMEREERSFGLGSNWLSNQMGTRNPAKVGELADNAYWGKDSISNKEINDKLKNNN
;
A
#
# COMPACT_ATOMS: atom_id res chain seq x y z
N MET A 1 4.59 27.94 23.98
CA MET A 1 3.13 28.11 23.82
C MET A 1 2.56 26.73 23.53
N SER A 2 1.88 26.14 24.51
CA SER A 2 1.20 24.86 24.33
C SER A 2 -0.01 25.08 23.44
N ILE A 3 -0.07 24.37 22.31
CA ILE A 3 -1.29 24.31 21.50
C ILE A 3 -2.26 23.42 22.29
N GLU A 4 -3.28 24.03 22.87
CA GLU A 4 -4.38 23.31 23.50
C GLU A 4 -5.03 22.38 22.48
N ARG A 5 -5.14 21.09 22.84
CA ARG A 5 -5.99 20.14 22.13
C ARG A 5 -7.43 20.61 22.26
N THR A 6 -7.97 21.22 21.21
CA THR A 6 -9.41 21.19 20.98
C THR A 6 -9.76 19.77 20.54
N SER A 7 -10.10 18.90 21.50
CA SER A 7 -10.89 17.72 21.16
C SER A 7 -12.19 18.21 20.53
N SER A 8 -12.53 17.73 19.34
CA SER A 8 -13.84 17.85 18.67
C SER A 8 -14.91 17.11 19.48
N SER A 9 -15.17 17.54 20.71
CA SER A 9 -15.93 16.74 21.68
C SER A 9 -17.46 16.82 21.53
N HIS A 10 -18.00 17.31 20.40
CA HIS A 10 -19.45 17.53 20.23
C HIS A 10 -20.05 17.14 18.87
N GLU A 11 -19.25 16.71 17.88
CA GLU A 11 -19.80 16.23 16.60
C GLU A 11 -20.10 14.74 16.67
N SER A 12 -21.26 14.33 16.15
CA SER A 12 -21.53 12.91 15.93
C SER A 12 -20.59 12.36 14.84
N PHE A 13 -20.36 11.04 14.83
CA PHE A 13 -19.54 10.40 13.80
C PHE A 13 -19.97 10.77 12.38
N GLU A 14 -21.29 10.80 12.10
CA GLU A 14 -21.80 11.16 10.77
C GLU A 14 -21.49 12.62 10.43
N GLN A 15 -21.70 13.55 11.36
CA GLN A 15 -21.38 14.98 11.15
C GLN A 15 -19.89 15.19 10.86
N TYR A 16 -19.03 14.49 11.60
CA TYR A 16 -17.59 14.56 11.39
C TYR A 16 -17.18 13.96 10.03
N ARG A 17 -17.79 12.84 9.64
CA ARG A 17 -17.58 12.22 8.32
C ARG A 17 -17.97 13.15 7.18
N GLU A 18 -19.16 13.74 7.24
CA GLU A 18 -19.62 14.67 6.20
C GLU A 18 -18.70 15.91 6.14
N SER A 19 -18.32 16.48 7.29
CA SER A 19 -17.37 17.60 7.38
C SER A 19 -16.02 17.26 6.74
N TYR A 20 -15.50 16.05 6.96
CA TYR A 20 -14.26 15.61 6.34
C TYR A 20 -14.40 15.41 4.83
N LEU A 21 -15.49 14.81 4.37
CA LEU A 21 -15.79 14.65 2.95
C LEU A 21 -15.90 16.00 2.24
N THR A 22 -16.58 16.99 2.82
CA THR A 22 -16.66 18.36 2.27
C THR A 22 -15.28 18.98 2.11
N LYS A 23 -14.41 18.90 3.15
CA LYS A 23 -13.03 19.43 3.08
C LYS A 23 -12.20 18.79 1.97
N VAL A 24 -12.39 17.49 1.74
CA VAL A 24 -11.74 16.76 0.65
C VAL A 24 -12.31 17.19 -0.71
N ALA A 25 -13.63 17.29 -0.83
CA ALA A 25 -14.31 17.65 -2.07
C ALA A 25 -13.88 19.04 -2.58
N GLU A 26 -13.68 20.01 -1.67
CA GLU A 26 -13.14 21.34 -2.00
C GLU A 26 -11.74 21.31 -2.64
N LYS A 27 -11.00 20.20 -2.49
CA LYS A 27 -9.65 19.99 -3.02
C LYS A 27 -9.60 19.09 -4.26
N LEU A 28 -10.70 18.46 -4.63
CA LEU A 28 -10.77 17.66 -5.85
C LEU A 28 -10.68 18.56 -7.09
N TYR A 29 -10.30 17.95 -8.21
CA TYR A 29 -10.21 18.57 -9.54
C TYR A 29 -9.12 19.65 -9.66
N GLN A 30 -8.35 19.91 -8.61
CA GLN A 30 -7.25 20.87 -8.66
C GLN A 30 -6.09 20.31 -9.49
N ASP A 31 -5.53 21.14 -10.37
CA ASP A 31 -4.32 20.83 -11.12
C ASP A 31 -3.15 21.70 -10.64
N PRO A 32 -2.25 21.20 -9.78
CA PRO A 32 -1.09 21.95 -9.34
C PRO A 32 -0.03 22.13 -10.43
N ASP A 33 -0.02 21.29 -11.48
CA ASP A 33 0.90 21.47 -12.63
C ASP A 33 0.46 22.64 -13.51
N HIS A 34 -0.84 22.96 -13.49
CA HIS A 34 -1.46 24.01 -14.28
C HIS A 34 -2.50 24.81 -13.49
N PRO A 35 -2.10 25.53 -12.43
CA PRO A 35 -3.03 26.30 -11.60
C PRO A 35 -3.75 27.42 -12.37
N GLU A 36 -3.24 27.78 -13.56
CA GLU A 36 -3.86 28.74 -14.48
C GLU A 36 -5.03 28.18 -15.29
N LYS A 37 -5.20 26.85 -15.34
CA LYS A 37 -6.27 26.20 -16.11
C LYS A 37 -7.54 26.08 -15.28
N GLU A 38 -8.67 25.91 -15.99
CA GLU A 38 -9.93 25.51 -15.36
C GLU A 38 -9.74 24.20 -14.57
N PRO A 39 -10.53 23.99 -13.50
CA PRO A 39 -10.54 22.73 -12.77
C PRO A 39 -10.67 21.54 -13.71
N ARG A 40 -9.99 20.46 -13.35
CA ARG A 40 -9.95 19.26 -14.16
C ARG A 40 -11.34 18.67 -14.29
N ASN A 41 -11.68 18.27 -15.50
CA ASN A 41 -12.94 17.59 -15.76
C ASN A 41 -12.69 16.09 -15.76
N ARG A 42 -13.21 15.38 -14.75
CA ARG A 42 -13.27 13.92 -14.74
C ARG A 42 -14.52 13.42 -14.06
N SER A 43 -14.91 12.20 -14.40
CA SER A 43 -16.04 11.53 -13.75
C SER A 43 -15.59 10.88 -12.44
N ILE A 44 -16.25 11.28 -11.35
CA ILE A 44 -16.13 10.63 -10.04
C ILE A 44 -17.49 10.03 -9.66
N ILE A 45 -17.49 8.73 -9.33
CA ILE A 45 -18.63 8.03 -8.73
C ILE A 45 -18.24 7.64 -7.32
N TYR A 46 -19.13 7.88 -6.36
CA TYR A 46 -18.92 7.51 -4.97
C TYR A 46 -20.05 6.61 -4.47
N VAL A 47 -19.65 5.46 -3.94
CA VAL A 47 -20.52 4.45 -3.34
C VAL A 47 -20.27 4.44 -1.83
N PRO A 48 -20.96 5.29 -1.06
CA PRO A 48 -20.80 5.34 0.38
C PRO A 48 -21.43 4.11 1.05
N TYR A 49 -20.86 3.70 2.18
CA TYR A 49 -21.40 2.66 3.01
C TYR A 49 -22.59 3.14 3.86
N HIS A 50 -22.50 4.36 4.42
CA HIS A 50 -23.55 4.94 5.28
C HIS A 50 -24.50 5.91 4.56
N GLY A 51 -24.52 5.90 3.21
CA GLY A 51 -25.14 6.98 2.46
C GLY A 51 -24.40 8.30 2.66
N VAL A 52 -24.95 9.38 2.12
CA VAL A 52 -24.52 10.76 2.38
C VAL A 52 -25.74 11.66 2.48
N ASP A 53 -25.60 12.77 3.19
CA ASP A 53 -26.71 13.72 3.34
C ASP A 53 -26.97 14.47 2.02
N GLU A 54 -28.22 14.88 1.80
CA GLU A 54 -28.61 15.66 0.62
C GLU A 54 -27.81 16.97 0.48
N GLY A 55 -27.38 17.54 1.61
CA GLY A 55 -26.51 18.72 1.64
C GLY A 55 -25.16 18.46 0.96
N LEU A 56 -24.48 17.36 1.31
CA LEU A 56 -23.20 17.01 0.70
C LEU A 56 -23.35 16.75 -0.81
N GLN A 57 -24.46 16.12 -1.23
CA GLN A 57 -24.74 15.91 -2.65
C GLN A 57 -24.94 17.22 -3.41
N GLN A 58 -25.57 18.23 -2.78
CA GLN A 58 -25.75 19.57 -3.36
C GLN A 58 -24.45 20.36 -3.42
N ASP A 59 -23.60 20.22 -2.39
CA ASP A 59 -22.31 20.91 -2.29
C ASP A 59 -21.23 20.30 -3.21
N CYS A 60 -21.41 19.04 -3.61
CA CYS A 60 -20.49 18.29 -4.48
C CYS A 60 -21.18 17.82 -5.77
N PRO A 61 -21.73 18.72 -6.61
CA PRO A 61 -22.57 18.34 -7.76
C PRO A 61 -21.82 17.55 -8.85
N ASP A 62 -20.49 17.64 -8.87
CA ASP A 62 -19.63 16.93 -9.82
C ASP A 62 -19.30 15.49 -9.38
N ILE A 63 -19.69 15.10 -8.17
CA ILE A 63 -19.58 13.73 -7.66
C ILE A 63 -20.93 13.04 -7.78
N LEU A 64 -20.95 11.89 -8.46
CA LEU A 64 -22.14 11.05 -8.52
C LEU A 64 -22.19 10.11 -7.32
N PHE A 65 -23.02 10.42 -6.34
CA PHE A 65 -23.32 9.51 -5.22
C PHE A 65 -24.35 8.45 -5.64
N THR A 66 -24.09 7.20 -5.31
CA THR A 66 -24.97 6.07 -5.68
C THR A 66 -24.82 4.89 -4.71
N ASP A 67 -25.81 4.01 -4.67
CA ASP A 67 -25.78 2.82 -3.81
C ASP A 67 -25.09 1.65 -4.51
N SER A 68 -24.50 0.74 -3.72
CA SER A 68 -23.80 -0.43 -4.25
C SER A 68 -24.68 -1.34 -5.11
N GLY A 69 -26.00 -1.34 -4.88
CA GLY A 69 -27.00 -2.08 -5.63
C GLY A 69 -27.55 -1.38 -6.87
N ASP A 70 -27.15 -0.14 -7.17
CA ASP A 70 -27.63 0.61 -8.33
C ASP A 70 -27.15 -0.07 -9.64
N GLN A 71 -28.01 -0.05 -10.65
CA GLN A 71 -27.69 -0.53 -11.99
C GLN A 71 -26.49 0.20 -12.60
N LYS A 72 -26.25 1.46 -12.19
CA LYS A 72 -25.05 2.23 -12.57
C LYS A 72 -23.77 1.56 -12.11
N VAL A 73 -23.72 1.04 -10.88
CA VAL A 73 -22.55 0.32 -10.36
C VAL A 73 -22.33 -0.96 -11.16
N THR A 74 -23.40 -1.68 -11.49
CA THR A 74 -23.30 -2.89 -12.36
C THR A 74 -22.75 -2.54 -13.75
N LYS A 75 -23.17 -1.41 -14.33
CA LYS A 75 -22.64 -0.93 -15.61
C LYS A 75 -21.15 -0.58 -15.50
N VAL A 76 -20.76 0.15 -14.45
CA VAL A 76 -19.35 0.46 -14.17
C VAL A 76 -18.53 -0.82 -14.10
N LEU A 77 -18.97 -1.83 -13.33
CA LEU A 77 -18.26 -3.09 -13.18
C LEU A 77 -18.11 -3.85 -14.51
N SER A 78 -19.10 -3.75 -15.41
CA SER A 78 -19.02 -4.35 -16.74
C SER A 78 -17.97 -3.70 -17.66
N GLU A 79 -17.55 -2.47 -17.35
CA GLU A 79 -16.59 -1.66 -18.11
C GLU A 79 -15.30 -1.37 -17.31
N THR A 80 -15.15 -1.97 -16.12
CA THR A 80 -14.02 -1.71 -15.21
C THR A 80 -12.74 -2.34 -15.73
N ASP A 81 -11.67 -1.55 -15.78
CA ASP A 81 -10.34 -2.04 -16.13
C ASP A 81 -9.60 -2.62 -14.92
N VAL A 82 -9.72 -1.95 -13.77
CA VAL A 82 -9.01 -2.32 -12.54
C VAL A 82 -9.85 -2.10 -11.28
N ILE A 83 -9.74 -3.04 -10.33
CA ILE A 83 -10.16 -2.87 -8.94
C ILE A 83 -8.92 -2.75 -8.06
N ILE A 84 -8.74 -1.61 -7.38
CA ILE A 84 -7.60 -1.34 -6.50
C ILE A 84 -8.06 -1.50 -5.05
N ASN A 85 -7.42 -2.43 -4.33
CA ASN A 85 -7.62 -2.65 -2.91
C ASN A 85 -6.56 -1.88 -2.11
N ILE A 86 -6.98 -0.83 -1.41
CA ILE A 86 -6.08 0.01 -0.61
C ILE A 86 -5.79 -0.66 0.74
N ALA A 87 -4.52 -0.99 0.98
CA ALA A 87 -4.10 -1.60 2.23
C ALA A 87 -4.17 -0.64 3.42
N ARG A 88 -4.47 -1.22 4.58
CA ARG A 88 -4.35 -0.62 5.90
C ARG A 88 -3.26 -1.32 6.71
N GLY A 89 -2.75 -0.62 7.72
CA GLY A 89 -1.52 -0.96 8.45
C GLY A 89 -1.43 -2.41 8.92
N GLU A 90 -0.20 -2.93 8.98
CA GLU A 90 0.07 -4.33 9.29
C GLU A 90 0.09 -4.54 10.81
N GLU A 91 -0.56 -5.61 11.29
CA GLU A 91 -0.48 -6.04 12.69
C GLU A 91 0.49 -7.23 12.79
N VAL A 92 1.64 -7.03 13.44
CA VAL A 92 2.58 -8.13 13.70
C VAL A 92 2.06 -8.99 14.83
N VAL A 93 1.95 -10.29 14.57
CA VAL A 93 1.48 -11.32 15.49
C VAL A 93 2.54 -12.41 15.66
N GLU A 94 2.30 -13.36 16.57
CA GLU A 94 3.15 -14.54 16.67
C GLU A 94 3.10 -15.34 15.37
N ALA A 95 4.27 -15.77 14.89
CA ALA A 95 4.38 -16.50 13.63
C ALA A 95 3.66 -17.86 13.69
N GLU A 96 3.04 -18.26 12.58
CA GLU A 96 2.41 -19.57 12.46
C GLU A 96 3.42 -20.71 12.63
N ILE A 97 2.99 -21.80 13.27
CA ILE A 97 3.85 -22.96 13.51
C ILE A 97 4.26 -23.58 12.17
N GLY A 98 5.57 -23.58 11.90
CA GLY A 98 6.12 -24.10 10.65
C GLY A 98 6.18 -23.09 9.51
N HIS A 99 5.65 -21.88 9.71
CA HIS A 99 5.68 -20.78 8.75
C HIS A 99 6.21 -19.49 9.42
N PRO A 100 7.53 -19.39 9.70
CA PRO A 100 8.12 -18.24 10.37
C PRO A 100 7.92 -16.90 9.64
N ASP A 101 7.67 -16.95 8.34
CA ASP A 101 7.33 -15.83 7.47
C ASP A 101 5.89 -15.30 7.68
N ARG A 102 5.02 -16.11 8.30
CA ARG A 102 3.61 -15.75 8.54
C ARG A 102 3.41 -15.19 9.94
N ASN A 103 3.86 -13.95 10.12
CA ASN A 103 3.75 -13.21 11.39
C ASN A 103 2.94 -11.92 11.27
N VAL A 104 2.06 -11.83 10.26
CA VAL A 104 1.23 -10.65 10.01
C VAL A 104 -0.24 -11.08 9.99
N LYS A 105 -1.07 -10.26 10.62
CA LYS A 105 -2.52 -10.36 10.56
C LYS A 105 -3.07 -9.13 9.85
N LEU A 106 -4.01 -9.35 8.92
CA LEU A 106 -4.73 -8.25 8.29
C LEU A 106 -5.56 -7.50 9.34
N PRO A 107 -5.49 -6.17 9.39
CA PRO A 107 -6.36 -5.39 10.24
C PRO A 107 -7.83 -5.52 9.75
N PRO A 108 -8.83 -5.28 10.62
CA PRO A 108 -10.25 -5.35 10.24
C PRO A 108 -10.60 -4.54 8.99
N GLU A 109 -9.93 -3.40 8.78
CA GLU A 109 -10.12 -2.55 7.61
C GLU A 109 -9.65 -3.22 6.30
N SER A 110 -8.48 -3.85 6.30
CA SER A 110 -7.98 -4.57 5.11
C SER A 110 -8.81 -5.81 4.81
N VAL A 111 -9.32 -6.50 5.84
CA VAL A 111 -10.26 -7.62 5.67
C VAL A 111 -11.54 -7.13 4.99
N ALA A 112 -12.16 -6.06 5.52
CA ALA A 112 -13.38 -5.48 4.94
C ALA A 112 -13.18 -5.00 3.49
N ASN A 113 -12.04 -4.36 3.19
CA ASN A 113 -11.72 -3.97 1.81
C ASN A 113 -11.62 -5.19 0.90
N THR A 114 -10.97 -6.26 1.37
CA THR A 114 -10.80 -7.50 0.60
C THR A 114 -12.13 -8.22 0.37
N ASP A 115 -13.02 -8.25 1.36
CA ASP A 115 -14.37 -8.79 1.20
C ASP A 115 -15.17 -8.01 0.15
N MET A 116 -15.09 -6.67 0.19
CA MET A 116 -15.74 -5.81 -0.80
C MET A 116 -15.15 -6.02 -2.21
N VAL A 117 -13.83 -6.10 -2.35
CA VAL A 117 -13.17 -6.39 -3.63
C VAL A 117 -13.56 -7.76 -4.17
N SER A 118 -13.69 -8.77 -3.30
CA SER A 118 -14.19 -10.10 -3.66
C SER A 118 -15.61 -10.04 -4.23
N ASP A 119 -16.50 -9.28 -3.60
CA ASP A 119 -17.88 -9.08 -4.08
C ASP A 119 -17.90 -8.37 -5.45
N LEU A 120 -17.17 -7.26 -5.57
CA LEU A 120 -17.11 -6.46 -6.80
C LEU A 120 -16.52 -7.26 -7.97
N TYR A 121 -15.49 -8.07 -7.73
CA TYR A 121 -14.92 -8.94 -8.76
C TYR A 121 -15.94 -9.97 -9.26
N VAL A 122 -16.62 -10.68 -8.35
CA VAL A 122 -17.66 -11.64 -8.75
C VAL A 122 -18.74 -10.96 -9.58
N ARG A 123 -19.21 -9.79 -9.15
CA ARG A 123 -20.21 -9.00 -9.89
C ARG A 123 -19.69 -8.53 -11.25
N ALA A 124 -18.42 -8.18 -11.38
CA ALA A 124 -17.81 -7.83 -12.66
C ALA A 124 -17.83 -9.04 -13.61
N ILE A 125 -17.40 -10.22 -13.16
CA ILE A 125 -17.45 -11.45 -13.97
C ILE A 125 -18.90 -11.80 -14.37
N GLU A 126 -19.86 -11.70 -13.45
CA GLU A 126 -21.28 -11.97 -13.72
C GLU A 126 -21.89 -10.99 -14.74
N SER A 127 -21.39 -9.75 -14.77
CA SER A 127 -21.78 -8.76 -15.77
C SER A 127 -21.15 -9.00 -17.15
N GLY A 128 -20.27 -10.01 -17.27
CA GLY A 128 -19.58 -10.38 -18.50
C GLY A 128 -18.17 -9.78 -18.64
N ASN A 129 -17.70 -9.01 -17.67
CA ASN A 129 -16.34 -8.48 -17.68
C ASN A 129 -15.37 -9.54 -17.18
N THR A 130 -14.60 -10.12 -18.10
CA THR A 130 -13.63 -11.20 -17.79
C THR A 130 -12.17 -10.73 -17.83
N ASN A 131 -11.93 -9.43 -18.00
CA ASN A 131 -10.60 -8.84 -18.19
C ASN A 131 -10.23 -7.85 -17.08
N VAL A 132 -11.02 -7.77 -16.01
CA VAL A 132 -10.78 -6.88 -14.88
C VAL A 132 -9.49 -7.30 -14.15
N GLN A 133 -8.57 -6.36 -14.00
CA GLN A 133 -7.38 -6.51 -13.15
C GLN A 133 -7.76 -6.24 -11.69
N VAL A 134 -7.11 -6.92 -10.76
CA VAL A 134 -7.19 -6.61 -9.33
C VAL A 134 -5.80 -6.25 -8.84
N VAL A 135 -5.65 -5.14 -8.11
CA VAL A 135 -4.39 -4.72 -7.52
C VAL A 135 -4.54 -4.65 -6.01
N HIS A 136 -3.81 -5.50 -5.30
CA HIS A 136 -3.68 -5.42 -3.85
C HIS A 136 -2.45 -4.59 -3.50
N THR A 137 -2.66 -3.45 -2.86
CA THR A 137 -1.56 -2.59 -2.41
C THR A 137 -1.03 -3.04 -1.06
N GLY A 138 0.21 -2.69 -0.75
CA GLY A 138 0.90 -3.04 0.48
C GLY A 138 0.98 -1.86 1.45
N ARG A 139 1.47 -2.13 2.65
CA ARG A 139 1.81 -1.09 3.61
C ARG A 139 3.04 -1.45 4.44
N MET A 140 4.20 -1.41 3.80
CA MET A 140 5.50 -1.57 4.44
C MET A 140 5.65 -0.63 5.63
N ASN A 141 5.87 -1.23 6.79
CA ASN A 141 6.24 -0.48 7.98
C ASN A 141 7.71 -0.01 7.87
N ASN A 142 8.02 1.14 8.48
CA ASN A 142 9.41 1.58 8.68
C ASN A 142 10.28 0.49 9.34
N LYS A 143 9.69 -0.35 10.19
CA LYS A 143 10.34 -1.55 10.75
C LYS A 143 10.71 -2.57 9.69
N THR A 144 9.79 -2.88 8.77
CA THR A 144 10.04 -3.76 7.62
C THR A 144 11.19 -3.23 6.79
N ILE A 145 11.19 -1.94 6.49
CA ILE A 145 12.27 -1.25 5.76
C ILE A 145 13.61 -1.41 6.48
N ALA A 146 13.66 -1.03 7.75
CA ALA A 146 14.89 -1.04 8.52
C ALA A 146 15.45 -2.46 8.65
N MET A 147 14.59 -3.44 8.94
CA MET A 147 14.98 -4.82 9.12
C MET A 147 15.35 -5.51 7.79
N ALA A 148 14.60 -5.27 6.71
CA ALA A 148 14.96 -5.79 5.38
C ALA A 148 16.34 -5.29 4.94
N THR A 149 16.65 -4.02 5.22
CA THR A 149 17.96 -3.42 4.92
C THR A 149 19.06 -3.94 5.85
N ALA A 150 18.76 -4.20 7.13
CA ALA A 150 19.72 -4.74 8.11
C ALA A 150 19.89 -6.28 8.04
N MET A 151 19.02 -6.97 7.31
CA MET A 151 18.98 -8.44 7.22
C MET A 151 20.30 -9.09 6.82
N PRO A 152 21.12 -8.54 5.90
CA PRO A 152 22.43 -9.12 5.59
C PRO A 152 23.36 -9.19 6.80
N ILE A 153 23.28 -8.23 7.73
CA ILE A 153 24.05 -8.28 8.99
C ILE A 153 23.53 -9.41 9.88
N LEU A 154 22.21 -9.61 9.95
CA LEU A 154 21.64 -10.74 10.69
C LEU A 154 22.03 -12.09 10.05
N ALA A 155 22.03 -12.19 8.73
CA ALA A 155 22.47 -13.38 8.00
C ALA A 155 23.94 -13.71 8.33
N GLU A 156 24.82 -12.70 8.28
CA GLU A 156 26.22 -12.85 8.64
C GLU A 156 26.36 -13.26 10.12
N THR A 157 25.69 -12.59 11.06
CA THR A 157 25.78 -12.95 12.48
C THR A 157 25.20 -14.33 12.82
N ALA A 158 24.24 -14.83 12.05
CA ALA A 158 23.68 -16.17 12.21
C ALA A 158 24.43 -17.25 11.40
N GLY A 159 25.29 -16.86 10.46
CA GLY A 159 25.95 -17.79 9.52
C GLY A 159 24.96 -18.45 8.56
N LEU A 160 23.96 -17.70 8.10
CA LEU A 160 22.95 -18.13 7.14
C LEU A 160 23.09 -17.38 5.82
N ASN A 161 22.51 -17.94 4.76
CA ASN A 161 22.25 -17.17 3.56
C ASN A 161 21.11 -16.17 3.83
N TYR A 162 21.13 -15.02 3.16
CA TYR A 162 20.10 -13.98 3.30
C TYR A 162 18.67 -14.52 3.13
N GLU A 163 18.44 -15.32 2.09
CA GLU A 163 17.12 -15.91 1.77
C GLU A 163 16.62 -16.88 2.84
N GLU A 164 17.53 -17.52 3.59
CA GLU A 164 17.17 -18.46 4.65
C GLU A 164 16.70 -17.74 5.92
N VAL A 165 17.08 -16.48 6.10
CA VAL A 165 16.80 -15.74 7.34
C VAL A 165 15.29 -15.61 7.54
N ILE A 166 14.53 -15.17 6.54
CA ILE A 166 13.07 -14.95 6.66
C ILE A 166 12.28 -16.24 6.97
N HIS A 167 12.83 -17.40 6.59
CA HIS A 167 12.25 -18.72 6.83
C HIS A 167 12.76 -19.37 8.12
N THR A 168 13.59 -18.68 8.90
CA THR A 168 14.17 -19.19 10.15
C THR A 168 13.37 -18.71 11.36
N SER A 169 12.97 -19.64 12.23
CA SER A 169 12.23 -19.27 13.45
C SER A 169 13.06 -18.43 14.43
N ASP A 170 12.40 -17.60 15.23
CA ASP A 170 13.05 -16.72 16.22
C ASP A 170 13.94 -17.50 17.20
N ALA A 171 13.48 -18.69 17.61
CA ALA A 171 14.26 -19.56 18.49
C ALA A 171 15.52 -20.11 17.79
N LYS A 172 15.42 -20.43 16.50
CA LYS A 172 16.53 -20.98 15.74
C LYS A 172 17.55 -19.89 15.39
N ILE A 173 17.11 -18.70 14.97
CA ILE A 173 18.02 -17.60 14.64
C ILE A 173 18.80 -17.15 15.89
N ARG A 174 18.12 -17.04 17.05
CA ARG A 174 18.77 -16.70 18.33
C ARG A 174 19.86 -17.71 18.68
N LYS A 175 19.55 -19.01 18.57
CA LYS A 175 20.52 -20.08 18.80
C LYS A 175 21.74 -19.96 17.87
N LEU A 176 21.52 -19.68 16.59
CA LEU A 176 22.59 -19.55 15.60
C LEU A 176 23.52 -18.35 15.90
N VAL A 177 22.94 -17.21 16.25
CA VAL A 177 23.70 -16.01 16.64
C VAL A 177 24.52 -16.28 17.92
N GLU A 178 23.93 -16.95 18.91
CA GLU A 178 24.62 -17.37 20.14
C GLU A 178 25.76 -18.38 19.89
N GLU A 179 25.60 -19.26 18.89
CA GLU A 179 26.61 -20.26 18.51
C GLU A 179 27.78 -19.62 17.74
N LYS A 180 27.51 -18.65 16.85
CA LYS A 180 28.55 -17.99 16.02
C LYS A 180 29.35 -16.95 16.80
N GLN A 181 28.72 -16.29 17.78
CA GLN A 181 29.36 -15.27 18.65
C GLN A 181 30.07 -14.15 17.88
N VAL A 182 29.46 -13.67 16.79
CA VAL A 182 29.96 -12.50 16.06
C VAL A 182 29.83 -11.26 16.93
N ASP A 183 30.91 -10.49 17.09
CA ASP A 183 30.83 -9.20 17.76
C ASP A 183 30.25 -8.16 16.79
N LEU A 184 28.99 -7.78 17.02
CA LEU A 184 28.30 -6.78 16.19
C LEU A 184 29.00 -5.41 16.22
N ASN A 185 29.67 -5.04 17.32
CA ASN A 185 30.40 -3.79 17.40
C ASN A 185 31.59 -3.77 16.43
N ASP A 186 32.37 -4.86 16.44
CA ASP A 186 33.53 -5.00 15.55
C ASP A 186 33.09 -5.05 14.09
N LEU A 187 32.01 -5.80 13.79
CA LEU A 187 31.47 -5.89 12.43
C LEU A 187 31.00 -4.53 11.89
N ILE A 188 30.25 -3.76 12.71
CA ILE A 188 29.82 -2.42 12.31
C ILE A 188 31.04 -1.53 12.06
N HIS A 189 32.05 -1.57 12.93
CA HIS A 189 33.24 -0.73 12.78
C HIS A 189 34.08 -1.11 11.55
N GLU A 190 34.23 -2.41 11.28
CA GLU A 190 34.93 -2.92 10.09
C GLU A 190 34.26 -2.41 8.80
N VAL A 191 32.94 -2.61 8.69
CA VAL A 191 32.16 -2.20 7.50
C VAL A 191 32.16 -0.68 7.33
N ASP A 192 31.96 0.08 8.41
CA ASP A 192 31.89 1.55 8.36
C ASP A 192 33.25 2.18 7.99
N THR A 193 34.37 1.50 8.24
CA THR A 193 35.72 2.02 7.94
C THR A 193 36.30 1.52 6.63
N ASP A 194 35.73 0.48 6.01
CA ASP A 194 36.15 -0.04 4.72
C ASP A 194 35.40 0.62 3.54
N PRO A 195 36.05 1.50 2.74
CA PRO A 195 35.40 2.16 1.61
C PRO A 195 35.01 1.21 0.47
N THR A 196 35.46 -0.05 0.49
CA THR A 196 35.09 -1.08 -0.50
C THR A 196 33.79 -1.80 -0.14
N MET A 197 33.28 -1.64 1.08
CA MET A 197 32.07 -2.30 1.60
C MET A 197 30.81 -1.41 1.51
N GLN A 198 30.69 -0.59 0.46
CA GLN A 198 29.60 0.42 0.35
C GLN A 198 28.19 -0.17 0.46
N ASP A 199 27.94 -1.35 -0.10
CA ASP A 199 26.62 -1.99 0.00
C ASP A 199 26.33 -2.45 1.45
N MET A 200 27.34 -2.94 2.18
CA MET A 200 27.19 -3.32 3.60
C MET A 200 27.08 -2.09 4.52
N GLN A 201 27.65 -0.94 4.14
CA GLN A 201 27.48 0.32 4.88
C GLN A 201 26.03 0.83 4.87
N VAL A 202 25.24 0.45 3.86
CA VAL A 202 23.79 0.72 3.85
C VAL A 202 23.12 -0.12 4.95
N CYS A 203 23.53 -1.38 5.09
CA CYS A 203 23.01 -2.31 6.08
C CYS A 203 23.37 -1.87 7.51
N THR A 204 24.61 -1.42 7.77
CA THR A 204 25.01 -0.91 9.10
C THR A 204 24.30 0.39 9.45
N ARG A 205 24.07 1.30 8.49
CA ARG A 205 23.24 2.49 8.70
C ARG A 205 21.81 2.14 9.10
N ALA A 206 21.18 1.17 8.43
CA ALA A 206 19.85 0.69 8.80
C ALA A 206 19.84 0.05 10.19
N LEU A 207 20.87 -0.74 10.51
CA LEU A 207 21.05 -1.33 11.84
C LEU A 207 21.21 -0.26 12.94
N ARG A 208 21.98 0.80 12.68
CA ARG A 208 22.09 1.95 13.60
C ARG A 208 20.74 2.63 13.83
N ARG A 209 19.91 2.80 12.79
CA ARG A 209 18.53 3.33 12.94
C ARG A 209 17.65 2.43 13.82
N ILE A 210 17.79 1.10 13.71
CA ILE A 210 17.09 0.13 14.57
C ILE A 210 17.47 0.34 16.05
N TYR A 211 18.75 0.61 16.33
CA TYR A 211 19.24 0.87 17.69
C TYR A 211 18.82 2.24 18.21
N GLU A 212 18.94 3.29 17.41
CA GLU A 212 18.52 4.65 17.76
C GLU A 212 17.02 4.72 18.08
N ALA A 213 16.18 4.01 17.32
CA ALA A 213 14.74 3.89 17.59
C ALA A 213 14.44 3.26 18.96
N ARG A 214 15.39 2.50 19.53
CA ARG A 214 15.32 1.90 20.88
C ARG A 214 16.07 2.72 21.94
N ASN A 215 16.61 3.88 21.59
CA ASN A 215 17.50 4.69 22.44
C ASN A 215 18.78 3.95 22.87
N ILE A 216 19.28 3.05 22.02
CA ILE A 216 20.54 2.32 22.22
C ILE A 216 21.62 3.03 21.42
N ASN A 217 22.74 3.39 22.06
CA ASN A 217 23.88 3.99 21.37
C ASN A 217 24.85 2.88 20.90
N PRO A 218 24.93 2.60 19.58
CA PRO A 218 25.77 1.54 19.03
C PRO A 218 27.25 1.67 19.38
N ASP A 219 27.77 2.88 19.56
CA ASP A 219 29.20 3.07 19.82
C ASP A 219 29.61 2.81 21.28
N THR A 220 28.63 2.61 22.17
CA THR A 220 28.87 2.43 23.62
C THR A 220 28.14 1.24 24.23
N ALA A 221 27.14 0.69 23.52
CA ALA A 221 26.36 -0.45 23.97
C ALA A 221 27.20 -1.74 23.97
N SER A 222 26.82 -2.67 24.85
CA SER A 222 27.44 -4.00 24.87
C SER A 222 27.03 -4.82 23.64
N SER A 223 27.89 -5.73 23.19
CA SER A 223 27.58 -6.62 22.05
C SER A 223 26.31 -7.45 22.28
N SER A 224 26.04 -7.85 23.54
CA SER A 224 24.79 -8.52 23.93
C SER A 224 23.56 -7.62 23.79
N GLU A 225 23.66 -6.36 24.16
CA GLU A 225 22.55 -5.39 24.03
C GLU A 225 22.20 -5.13 22.56
N LEU A 226 23.23 -5.01 21.71
CA LEU A 226 23.06 -4.88 20.25
C LEU A 226 22.46 -6.13 19.61
N THR A 227 22.89 -7.31 20.07
CA THR A 227 22.36 -8.60 19.62
C THR A 227 20.89 -8.74 20.00
N ASP A 228 20.54 -8.45 21.25
CA ASP A 228 19.15 -8.56 21.70
C ASP A 228 18.24 -7.56 20.98
N ALA A 229 18.71 -6.34 20.73
CA ALA A 229 17.95 -5.35 19.97
C ALA A 229 17.72 -5.76 18.51
N LEU A 230 18.72 -6.35 17.85
CA LEU A 230 18.59 -6.88 16.48
C LEU A 230 17.61 -8.06 16.44
N LEU A 231 17.73 -9.01 17.37
CA LEU A 231 16.83 -10.17 17.45
C LEU A 231 15.39 -9.77 17.82
N ASP A 232 15.21 -8.74 18.64
CA ASP A 232 13.90 -8.17 18.94
C ASP A 232 13.28 -7.47 17.71
N GLU A 233 14.07 -6.75 16.91
CA GLU A 233 13.58 -6.21 15.63
C GLU A 233 13.19 -7.34 14.68
N TYR A 234 14.04 -8.36 14.54
CA TYR A 234 13.75 -9.55 13.73
C TYR A 234 12.46 -10.25 14.16
N LYS A 235 12.18 -10.34 15.46
CA LYS A 235 10.92 -10.92 15.94
C LYS A 235 9.69 -10.07 15.56
N ASN A 236 9.83 -8.75 15.58
CA ASN A 236 8.70 -7.81 15.53
C ASN A 236 8.53 -7.08 14.19
N TYR A 237 9.30 -7.40 13.14
CA TYR A 237 9.07 -6.85 11.80
C TYR A 237 8.10 -7.74 11.01
N PRO A 238 7.19 -7.15 10.21
CA PRO A 238 6.37 -7.87 9.23
C PRO A 238 7.22 -8.62 8.20
N ARG A 239 6.98 -9.93 8.02
CA ARG A 239 7.73 -10.79 7.08
C ARG A 239 6.97 -11.12 5.79
N ILE A 240 5.67 -10.88 5.79
CA ILE A 240 4.79 -11.07 4.65
C ILE A 240 4.01 -9.79 4.40
N SER A 241 3.87 -9.40 3.13
CA SER A 241 3.16 -8.19 2.77
C SER A 241 1.66 -8.34 3.03
N THR A 242 1.03 -7.24 3.46
CA THR A 242 -0.42 -7.10 3.47
C THR A 242 -1.05 -7.35 2.11
N SER A 243 -0.39 -6.97 1.00
CA SER A 243 -0.89 -7.26 -0.37
C SER A 243 -1.06 -8.76 -0.63
N THR A 244 -0.07 -9.56 -0.21
CA THR A 244 -0.08 -11.03 -0.35
C THR A 244 -1.18 -11.66 0.48
N LEU A 245 -1.33 -11.25 1.73
CA LEU A 245 -2.41 -11.75 2.59
C LEU A 245 -3.79 -11.37 2.04
N MET A 246 -3.96 -10.16 1.49
CA MET A 246 -5.23 -9.74 0.88
C MET A 246 -5.54 -10.55 -0.39
N LYS A 247 -4.54 -10.85 -1.23
CA LYS A 247 -4.71 -11.73 -2.37
C LYS A 247 -5.16 -13.13 -1.96
N GLU A 248 -4.45 -13.75 -1.01
CA GLU A 248 -4.81 -15.09 -0.51
C GLU A 248 -6.24 -15.13 0.05
N GLN A 249 -6.61 -14.13 0.85
CA GLN A 249 -7.96 -13.99 1.40
C GLN A 249 -9.00 -13.79 0.29
N MET A 250 -8.72 -12.97 -0.73
CA MET A 250 -9.64 -12.75 -1.84
C MET A 250 -9.92 -14.02 -2.63
N LEU A 251 -8.87 -14.79 -2.95
CA LEU A 251 -9.02 -16.06 -3.67
C LEU A 251 -9.90 -17.04 -2.89
N GLN A 252 -9.73 -17.10 -1.56
CA GLN A 252 -10.57 -17.91 -0.67
C GLN A 252 -12.02 -17.40 -0.64
N ASN A 253 -12.22 -16.10 -0.46
CA ASN A 253 -13.54 -15.47 -0.41
C ASN A 253 -14.35 -15.73 -1.68
N VAL A 254 -13.73 -15.55 -2.85
CA VAL A 254 -14.38 -15.80 -4.15
C VAL A 254 -14.73 -17.28 -4.30
N ALA A 255 -13.82 -18.18 -3.92
CA ALA A 255 -14.10 -19.62 -3.96
C ALA A 255 -15.28 -20.01 -3.06
N GLU A 256 -15.34 -19.48 -1.83
CA GLU A 256 -16.41 -19.74 -0.88
C GLU A 256 -17.74 -19.15 -1.33
N LYS A 257 -17.75 -17.93 -1.86
CA LYS A 257 -18.96 -17.29 -2.39
C LYS A 257 -19.55 -18.12 -3.55
N LEU A 258 -18.74 -18.48 -4.54
CA LEU A 258 -19.18 -19.31 -5.66
C LEU A 258 -19.66 -20.69 -5.20
N ARG A 259 -19.00 -21.30 -4.20
CA ARG A 259 -19.46 -22.56 -3.60
C ARG A 259 -20.81 -22.40 -2.92
N SER A 260 -21.04 -21.29 -2.22
CA SER A 260 -22.32 -21.00 -1.56
C SER A 260 -23.47 -20.78 -2.56
N GLU A 261 -23.15 -20.31 -3.76
CA GLU A 261 -24.09 -20.16 -4.89
C GLU A 261 -24.34 -21.48 -5.65
N GLY A 262 -23.70 -22.58 -5.23
CA GLY A 262 -23.89 -23.91 -5.81
C GLY A 262 -23.12 -24.15 -7.10
N LYS A 263 -22.08 -23.35 -7.39
CA LYS A 263 -21.17 -23.60 -8.51
C LYS A 263 -20.38 -24.90 -8.29
N SER A 264 -20.05 -25.58 -9.38
CA SER A 264 -19.21 -26.78 -9.33
C SER A 264 -17.76 -26.43 -9.01
N GLU A 265 -17.01 -27.36 -8.41
CA GLU A 265 -15.57 -27.18 -8.16
C GLU A 265 -14.77 -26.88 -9.44
N LYS A 266 -15.24 -27.35 -10.61
CA LYS A 266 -14.62 -27.00 -11.89
C LYS A 266 -14.79 -25.52 -12.22
N GLU A 267 -16.01 -24.99 -12.11
CA GLU A 267 -16.30 -23.57 -12.35
C GLU A 267 -15.56 -22.68 -11.34
N ILE A 268 -15.53 -23.08 -10.07
CA ILE A 268 -14.80 -22.36 -9.02
C ILE A 268 -13.31 -22.26 -9.38
N ASN A 269 -12.67 -23.38 -9.71
CA ASN A 269 -11.25 -23.40 -10.08
C ASN A 269 -10.96 -22.60 -11.35
N GLU A 270 -11.87 -22.60 -12.33
CA GLU A 270 -11.73 -21.77 -13.55
C GLU A 270 -11.79 -20.27 -13.22
N VAL A 271 -12.70 -19.83 -12.34
CA VAL A 271 -12.80 -18.42 -11.95
C VAL A 271 -11.65 -17.98 -11.03
N VAL A 272 -11.31 -18.79 -10.03
CA VAL A 272 -10.24 -18.49 -9.06
C VAL A 272 -8.87 -18.51 -9.75
N GLY A 273 -8.61 -19.44 -10.66
CA GLY A 273 -7.36 -19.48 -11.41
C GLY A 273 -7.17 -18.25 -12.30
N LYS A 274 -8.24 -17.76 -12.94
CA LYS A 274 -8.20 -16.50 -13.69
C LYS A 274 -8.06 -15.28 -12.79
N LEU A 275 -8.71 -15.28 -11.63
CA LEU A 275 -8.56 -14.22 -10.65
C LEU A 275 -7.10 -14.12 -10.22
N ASP A 276 -6.47 -15.25 -9.87
CA ASP A 276 -5.05 -15.29 -9.50
C ASP A 276 -4.14 -14.75 -10.61
N GLU A 277 -4.40 -15.11 -11.87
CA GLU A 277 -3.69 -14.61 -13.05
C GLU A 277 -3.83 -13.09 -13.25
N PHE A 278 -5.01 -12.52 -12.97
CA PHE A 278 -5.29 -11.09 -13.11
C PHE A 278 -5.12 -10.29 -11.82
N THR A 279 -4.58 -10.90 -10.77
CA THR A 279 -4.33 -10.24 -9.49
C THR A 279 -2.86 -9.94 -9.31
N ASP A 280 -2.55 -8.65 -9.30
CA ASP A 280 -1.25 -8.11 -9.00
C ASP A 280 -1.12 -7.71 -7.53
N GLU A 281 0.09 -7.88 -7.00
CA GLU A 281 0.48 -7.46 -5.67
C GLU A 281 1.49 -6.33 -5.79
N GLU A 282 1.21 -5.22 -5.12
CA GLU A 282 2.15 -4.12 -4.95
C GLU A 282 2.59 -4.11 -3.48
N PRO A 283 3.70 -4.77 -3.12
CA PRO A 283 4.07 -4.96 -1.71
C PRO A 283 4.88 -3.80 -1.12
N ASP A 284 5.40 -2.89 -1.94
CA ASP A 284 6.50 -1.99 -1.58
C ASP A 284 6.03 -0.62 -1.06
N SER A 285 4.73 -0.33 -1.12
CA SER A 285 4.18 0.92 -0.62
C SER A 285 4.31 1.08 0.88
N VAL A 286 4.69 2.28 1.32
CA VAL A 286 4.79 2.67 2.73
C VAL A 286 3.56 3.43 3.22
N ASP A 287 2.85 4.06 2.29
CA ASP A 287 1.71 4.93 2.54
C ASP A 287 0.78 5.01 1.33
N THR A 288 -0.26 5.84 1.44
CA THR A 288 -1.27 5.96 0.38
C THR A 288 -0.75 6.69 -0.86
N VAL A 289 0.27 7.55 -0.74
CA VAL A 289 0.89 8.18 -1.92
C VAL A 289 1.59 7.08 -2.72
N THR A 290 2.41 6.28 -2.06
CA THR A 290 3.13 5.16 -2.67
C THR A 290 2.19 4.08 -3.20
N ASN A 291 1.04 3.83 -2.55
CA ASN A 291 0.01 2.93 -3.09
C ASN A 291 -0.37 3.31 -4.52
N PHE A 292 -0.56 4.60 -4.81
CA PHE A 292 -0.87 5.06 -6.16
C PHE A 292 0.36 5.12 -7.05
N THR A 293 1.48 5.70 -6.60
CA THR A 293 2.66 5.87 -7.48
C THR A 293 3.25 4.54 -7.91
N ASN A 294 3.11 3.48 -7.11
CA ASN A 294 3.58 2.13 -7.43
C ASN A 294 2.54 1.33 -8.24
N SER A 295 1.24 1.49 -7.95
CA SER A 295 0.19 0.75 -8.67
C SER A 295 -0.08 1.30 -10.08
N ILE A 296 -0.02 2.63 -10.28
CA ILE A 296 -0.27 3.26 -11.59
C ILE A 296 0.59 2.64 -12.71
N PRO A 297 1.92 2.53 -12.60
CA PRO A 297 2.72 1.92 -13.66
C PRO A 297 2.36 0.45 -13.91
N MET A 298 1.94 -0.32 -12.90
CA MET A 298 1.49 -1.70 -13.06
C MET A 298 0.20 -1.76 -13.88
N ILE A 299 -0.78 -0.91 -13.53
CA ILE A 299 -2.07 -0.81 -14.22
C ILE A 299 -1.90 -0.39 -15.69
N LEU A 300 -1.06 0.61 -15.94
CA LEU A 300 -0.79 1.06 -17.31
C LEU A 300 -0.07 -0.02 -18.13
N SER A 301 0.80 -0.80 -17.49
CA SER A 301 1.51 -1.91 -18.15
C SER A 301 0.54 -3.02 -18.55
N ASP A 302 -0.31 -3.46 -17.63
CA ASP A 302 -1.35 -4.46 -17.91
C ASP A 302 -2.27 -4.01 -19.05
N LYS A 303 -2.72 -2.75 -19.02
CA LYS A 303 -3.56 -2.19 -20.08
C LYS A 303 -2.87 -2.20 -21.46
N LEU A 304 -1.59 -1.81 -21.54
CA LEU A 304 -0.84 -1.85 -22.79
C LEU A 304 -0.67 -3.29 -23.29
N ILE A 305 -0.34 -4.23 -22.41
CA ILE A 305 -0.21 -5.65 -22.78
C ILE A 305 -1.55 -6.20 -23.30
N LYS A 306 -2.66 -5.88 -22.64
CA LYS A 306 -4.03 -6.23 -23.09
C LYS A 306 -4.40 -5.56 -24.43
N ASN A 307 -3.84 -4.38 -24.72
CA ASN A 307 -3.97 -3.72 -26.02
C ASN A 307 -3.06 -4.32 -27.12
N GLY A 308 -2.26 -5.35 -26.79
CA GLY A 308 -1.43 -6.09 -27.74
C GLY A 308 0.02 -5.63 -27.85
N TYR A 309 0.48 -4.75 -26.96
CA TYR A 309 1.89 -4.38 -26.88
C TYR A 309 2.72 -5.54 -26.32
N ASN A 310 3.98 -5.63 -26.73
CA ASN A 310 4.89 -6.66 -26.23
C ASN A 310 5.25 -6.40 -24.76
N ALA A 311 5.17 -7.43 -23.92
CA ALA A 311 5.41 -7.30 -22.47
C ALA A 311 6.84 -6.87 -22.12
N ASP A 312 7.85 -7.33 -22.86
CA ASP A 312 9.26 -6.96 -22.61
C ASP A 312 9.49 -5.48 -22.96
N GLU A 313 8.89 -5.00 -24.06
CA GLU A 313 8.94 -3.59 -24.45
C GLU A 313 8.23 -2.70 -23.43
N VAL A 314 7.03 -3.11 -22.98
CA VAL A 314 6.27 -2.38 -21.94
C VAL A 314 7.03 -2.37 -20.61
N GLY A 315 7.73 -3.45 -20.28
CA GLY A 315 8.51 -3.59 -19.05
C GLY A 315 9.62 -2.55 -18.91
N ILE A 316 10.22 -2.10 -20.02
CA ILE A 316 11.29 -1.09 -20.02
C ILE A 316 10.78 0.34 -20.22
N MET A 317 9.50 0.55 -20.52
CA MET A 317 8.92 1.88 -20.70
C MET A 317 8.81 2.62 -19.36
N SER A 318 9.08 3.93 -19.38
CA SER A 318 8.77 4.80 -18.26
C SER A 318 7.26 4.96 -18.08
N THR A 319 6.82 5.36 -16.89
CA THR A 319 5.41 5.64 -16.62
C THR A 319 4.86 6.72 -17.57
N GLU A 320 5.63 7.75 -17.87
CA GLU A 320 5.25 8.82 -18.81
C GLU A 320 5.01 8.29 -20.22
N GLN A 321 5.87 7.40 -20.72
CA GLN A 321 5.68 6.79 -22.04
C GLN A 321 4.39 5.96 -22.07
N LYS A 322 4.10 5.23 -20.99
CA LYS A 322 2.86 4.45 -20.87
C LYS A 322 1.63 5.37 -20.84
N MET A 323 1.71 6.47 -20.10
CA MET A 323 0.66 7.49 -20.05
C MET A 323 0.43 8.15 -21.41
N GLU A 324 1.49 8.46 -22.15
CA GLU A 324 1.40 9.05 -23.50
C GLU A 324 0.71 8.09 -24.48
N LEU A 325 1.09 6.80 -24.47
CA LEU A 325 0.46 5.77 -25.32
C LEU A 325 -1.01 5.51 -24.99
N LEU A 326 -1.43 5.77 -23.74
CA LEU A 326 -2.80 5.57 -23.27
C LEU A 326 -3.60 6.87 -23.14
N ALA A 327 -3.06 8.02 -23.57
CA ALA A 327 -3.69 9.33 -23.36
C ALA A 327 -5.12 9.42 -23.93
N ASP A 328 -5.35 8.79 -25.08
CA ASP A 328 -6.67 8.74 -25.75
C ASP A 328 -7.50 7.50 -25.39
N THR A 329 -7.02 6.66 -24.46
CA THR A 329 -7.72 5.45 -24.00
C THR A 329 -8.39 5.72 -22.67
N GLU A 330 -9.72 5.84 -22.67
CA GLU A 330 -10.48 5.94 -21.44
C GLU A 330 -10.37 4.65 -20.61
N MET A 331 -10.18 4.80 -19.30
CA MET A 331 -10.08 3.69 -18.35
C MET A 331 -10.97 3.92 -17.13
N THR A 332 -11.39 2.85 -16.47
CA THR A 332 -12.18 2.91 -15.24
C THR A 332 -11.45 2.19 -14.10
N ALA A 333 -11.15 2.93 -13.03
CA ALA A 333 -10.58 2.39 -11.80
C ALA A 333 -11.62 2.40 -10.68
N VAL A 334 -11.93 1.21 -10.16
CA VAL A 334 -12.71 1.03 -8.93
C VAL A 334 -11.75 0.94 -7.76
N ILE A 335 -11.86 1.84 -6.79
CA ILE A 335 -10.93 1.96 -5.67
C ILE A 335 -11.70 1.67 -4.39
N VAL A 336 -11.23 0.66 -3.64
CA VAL A 336 -11.85 0.20 -2.40
C VAL A 336 -10.97 0.59 -1.23
N ALA A 337 -11.58 1.26 -0.25
CA ALA A 337 -10.95 1.63 1.02
C ALA A 337 -12.02 1.68 2.12
N ASP A 338 -11.59 1.63 3.39
CA ASP A 338 -12.52 1.75 4.49
C ASP A 338 -13.02 3.19 4.65
N ILE A 339 -14.20 3.32 5.27
CA ILE A 339 -14.87 4.60 5.53
C ILE A 339 -13.97 5.67 6.15
N ALA A 340 -13.01 5.29 6.99
CA ALA A 340 -12.16 6.28 7.64
C ALA A 340 -11.04 6.81 6.73
N HIS A 341 -10.59 6.00 5.78
CA HIS A 341 -9.50 6.32 4.86
C HIS A 341 -9.99 6.90 3.53
N MET A 342 -11.20 6.54 3.13
CA MET A 342 -11.75 6.83 1.82
C MET A 342 -11.62 8.31 1.41
N PRO A 343 -11.92 9.33 2.23
CA PRO A 343 -11.79 10.71 1.80
C PRO A 343 -10.35 11.08 1.39
N ARG A 344 -9.33 10.59 2.10
CA ARG A 344 -7.93 10.81 1.72
C ARG A 344 -7.58 10.06 0.44
N VAL A 345 -8.06 8.82 0.30
CA VAL A 345 -7.88 8.01 -0.91
C VAL A 345 -8.50 8.70 -2.13
N MET A 346 -9.70 9.29 -1.98
CA MET A 346 -10.38 10.05 -3.03
C MET A 346 -9.52 11.20 -3.54
N TRP A 347 -9.00 12.01 -2.62
CA TRP A 347 -8.14 13.12 -2.99
C TRP A 347 -6.83 12.66 -3.66
N LEU A 348 -6.17 11.64 -3.13
CA LEU A 348 -4.91 11.15 -3.71
C LEU A 348 -5.10 10.50 -5.08
N ALA A 349 -6.16 9.72 -5.25
CA ALA A 349 -6.52 9.16 -6.54
C ALA A 349 -6.83 10.28 -7.54
N ASP A 350 -7.60 11.29 -7.12
CA ASP A 350 -7.88 12.42 -7.99
C ASP A 350 -6.59 13.15 -8.40
N TYR A 351 -5.72 13.40 -7.44
CA TYR A 351 -4.45 14.08 -7.65
C TYR A 351 -3.52 13.28 -8.58
N LEU A 352 -3.27 12.00 -8.32
CA LEU A 352 -2.21 11.22 -8.96
C LEU A 352 -2.66 10.45 -10.21
N MET A 353 -3.91 10.00 -10.28
CA MET A 353 -4.36 9.16 -11.41
C MET A 353 -4.42 9.99 -12.71
N PRO A 354 -3.98 9.43 -13.86
CA PRO A 354 -4.06 10.10 -15.15
C PRO A 354 -5.49 10.53 -15.53
N ASP A 355 -5.61 11.60 -16.33
CA ASP A 355 -6.91 12.24 -16.63
C ASP A 355 -7.88 11.34 -17.40
N ASN A 356 -7.37 10.39 -18.17
CA ASN A 356 -8.16 9.41 -18.92
C ASN A 356 -8.84 8.36 -18.02
N PHE A 357 -8.60 8.38 -16.69
CA PHE A 357 -9.30 7.53 -15.74
C PHE A 357 -10.60 8.16 -15.22
N LYS A 358 -11.68 7.40 -15.33
CA LYS A 358 -12.87 7.50 -14.49
C LYS A 358 -12.57 6.87 -13.13
N LEU A 359 -12.94 7.56 -12.06
CA LEU A 359 -12.68 7.10 -10.70
C LEU A 359 -13.98 6.69 -10.01
N VAL A 360 -14.02 5.49 -9.48
CA VAL A 360 -15.17 4.95 -8.74
C VAL A 360 -14.70 4.53 -7.37
N PHE A 361 -15.19 5.20 -6.33
CA PHE A 361 -14.81 4.96 -4.95
C PHE A 361 -15.88 4.13 -4.25
N VAL A 362 -15.50 3.03 -3.64
CA VAL A 362 -16.42 2.13 -2.92
C VAL A 362 -15.95 1.95 -1.49
N GLU A 363 -16.72 2.46 -0.53
CA GLU A 363 -16.42 2.28 0.89
C GLU A 363 -16.66 0.82 1.29
N SER A 364 -15.71 0.24 2.01
CA SER A 364 -15.90 -1.04 2.69
C SER A 364 -16.56 -0.85 4.06
N ARG A 365 -17.20 -1.92 4.54
CA ARG A 365 -17.82 -1.98 5.87
C ARG A 365 -16.86 -2.64 6.84
N THR A 366 -16.24 -1.84 7.70
CA THR A 366 -15.48 -2.35 8.83
C THR A 366 -16.39 -2.53 10.04
N ASP A 367 -16.26 -3.62 10.78
CA ASP A 367 -17.00 -3.84 12.05
C ASP A 367 -16.37 -3.12 13.25
N LEU A 368 -15.63 -2.03 13.00
CA LEU A 368 -15.07 -1.17 14.03
C LEU A 368 -16.17 -0.35 14.71
N ASP A 369 -16.02 -0.12 16.01
CA ASP A 369 -16.93 0.76 16.74
C ASP A 369 -16.76 2.23 16.31
N LYS A 370 -17.81 3.05 16.53
CA LYS A 370 -17.82 4.45 16.09
C LYS A 370 -16.68 5.29 16.69
N GLU A 371 -16.24 5.00 17.92
CA GLU A 371 -15.15 5.75 18.55
C GLU A 371 -13.81 5.43 17.87
N THR A 372 -13.57 4.16 17.58
CA THR A 372 -12.37 3.71 16.84
C THR A 372 -12.37 4.27 15.42
N LEU A 373 -13.51 4.24 14.72
CA LEU A 373 -13.66 4.83 13.40
C LEU A 373 -13.39 6.33 13.40
N GLN A 374 -13.98 7.08 14.35
CA GLN A 374 -13.78 8.53 14.45
C GLN A 374 -12.31 8.86 14.71
N LYS A 375 -11.64 8.17 15.64
CA LYS A 375 -10.20 8.32 15.88
C LYS A 375 -9.37 8.02 14.64
N SER A 376 -9.76 7.03 13.85
CA SER A 376 -9.10 6.73 12.58
C SER A 376 -9.27 7.88 11.60
N MET A 377 -10.50 8.39 11.44
CA MET A 377 -10.78 9.54 10.56
C MET A 377 -10.00 10.79 10.98
N GLU A 378 -9.89 11.07 12.27
CA GLU A 378 -9.08 12.20 12.79
C GLU A 378 -7.59 12.07 12.46
N ARG A 379 -7.06 10.85 12.39
CA ARG A 379 -5.67 10.63 11.92
C ARG A 379 -5.57 10.85 10.42
N GLU A 380 -6.54 10.38 9.66
CA GLU A 380 -6.55 10.53 8.20
C GLU A 380 -6.78 11.98 7.77
N GLU A 381 -7.66 12.73 8.42
CA GLU A 381 -7.85 14.16 8.16
C GLU A 381 -6.57 14.96 8.44
N ARG A 382 -5.89 14.67 9.56
CA ARG A 382 -4.58 15.29 9.86
C ARG A 382 -3.55 14.94 8.78
N SER A 383 -3.52 13.69 8.35
CA SER A 383 -2.61 13.23 7.30
C SER A 383 -2.94 13.83 5.94
N PHE A 384 -4.23 14.05 5.64
CA PHE A 384 -4.69 14.79 4.47
C PHE A 384 -4.23 16.25 4.51
N GLY A 385 -4.37 16.93 5.66
CA GLY A 385 -3.88 18.30 5.83
C GLY A 385 -2.35 18.43 5.66
N LEU A 386 -1.58 17.46 6.16
CA LEU A 386 -0.13 17.42 5.96
C LEU A 386 0.25 17.06 4.51
N GLY A 387 -0.39 16.02 3.96
CA GLY A 387 -0.13 15.50 2.62
C GLY A 387 -0.52 16.48 1.52
N SER A 388 -1.66 17.15 1.63
CA SER A 388 -2.09 18.18 0.68
C SER A 388 -1.16 19.37 0.65
N ASN A 389 -0.69 19.82 1.82
CA ASN A 389 0.33 20.85 1.89
C ASN A 389 1.67 20.38 1.31
N TRP A 390 2.06 19.14 1.55
CA TRP A 390 3.30 18.57 1.03
C TRP A 390 3.28 18.42 -0.50
N LEU A 391 2.27 17.75 -1.05
CA LEU A 391 2.13 17.56 -2.50
C LEU A 391 1.95 18.89 -3.24
N SER A 392 1.04 19.74 -2.78
CA SER A 392 0.75 21.00 -3.48
C SER A 392 1.86 22.05 -3.36
N ASN A 393 2.57 22.14 -2.22
CA ASN A 393 3.57 23.20 -2.03
C ASN A 393 5.02 22.73 -2.24
N GLN A 394 5.33 21.45 -2.03
CA GLN A 394 6.71 20.94 -2.08
C GLN A 394 7.00 20.13 -3.35
N MET A 395 6.05 19.33 -3.83
CA MET A 395 6.26 18.55 -5.06
C MET A 395 6.05 19.39 -6.30
N GLY A 396 4.99 20.21 -6.34
CA GLY A 396 4.68 21.07 -7.48
C GLY A 396 4.46 20.29 -8.79
N THR A 397 4.14 19.00 -8.69
CA THR A 397 3.83 18.10 -9.81
C THR A 397 2.85 17.03 -9.37
N ARG A 398 1.97 16.63 -10.28
CA ARG A 398 1.07 15.47 -10.09
C ARG A 398 1.45 14.25 -10.92
N ASN A 399 2.50 14.35 -11.75
CA ASN A 399 3.06 13.19 -12.44
C ASN A 399 3.43 12.09 -11.42
N PRO A 400 2.81 10.91 -11.49
CA PRO A 400 2.98 9.86 -10.48
C PRO A 400 4.39 9.29 -10.40
N ALA A 401 5.15 9.25 -11.50
CA ALA A 401 6.54 8.80 -11.46
C ALA A 401 7.44 9.82 -10.74
N LYS A 402 7.28 11.11 -11.00
CA LYS A 402 8.03 12.16 -10.29
C LYS A 402 7.68 12.23 -8.82
N VAL A 403 6.38 12.13 -8.50
CA VAL A 403 5.93 12.08 -7.09
C VAL A 403 6.51 10.84 -6.40
N GLY A 404 6.51 9.68 -7.08
CA GLY A 404 7.12 8.44 -6.56
C GLY A 404 8.61 8.60 -6.26
N GLU A 405 9.39 9.15 -7.21
CA GLU A 405 10.83 9.40 -7.01
C GLU A 405 11.08 10.33 -5.82
N LEU A 406 10.28 11.38 -5.66
CA LEU A 406 10.42 12.31 -4.54
C LEU A 406 9.99 11.69 -3.21
N ALA A 407 8.94 10.88 -3.22
CA ALA A 407 8.49 10.12 -2.05
C ALA A 407 9.57 9.12 -1.61
N ASP A 408 10.11 8.33 -2.55
CA ASP A 408 11.21 7.40 -2.28
C ASP A 408 12.43 8.12 -1.69
N ASN A 409 12.87 9.22 -2.30
CA ASN A 409 13.97 10.02 -1.76
C ASN A 409 13.71 10.56 -0.35
N ALA A 410 12.45 10.87 -0.02
CA ALA A 410 12.07 11.34 1.31
C ALA A 410 12.08 10.20 2.35
N TYR A 411 11.65 8.99 1.98
CA TYR A 411 11.62 7.83 2.88
C TYR A 411 13.00 7.22 3.10
N TRP A 412 13.79 7.12 2.04
CA TRP A 412 15.07 6.43 2.07
C TRP A 412 16.20 7.41 2.46
N GLY A 413 16.16 8.65 1.93
CA GLY A 413 17.21 9.67 2.01
C GLY A 413 17.84 10.00 0.65
N LYS A 414 18.61 11.10 0.57
CA LYS A 414 19.25 11.54 -0.69
C LYS A 414 20.41 10.63 -1.16
N ASP A 415 20.96 9.82 -0.25
CA ASP A 415 22.11 8.91 -0.46
C ASP A 415 21.78 7.47 -0.01
N SER A 416 20.51 7.10 -0.08
CA SER A 416 20.00 5.77 0.24
C SER A 416 19.60 5.03 -1.02
N ILE A 417 19.79 3.72 -0.99
CA ILE A 417 19.39 2.81 -2.06
C ILE A 417 17.94 2.40 -1.78
N SER A 418 17.04 2.50 -2.76
CA SER A 418 15.65 2.05 -2.59
C SER A 418 15.58 0.52 -2.49
N ASN A 419 14.52 -0.06 -1.92
CA ASN A 419 14.34 -1.51 -1.92
C ASN A 419 14.38 -2.13 -3.31
N LYS A 420 13.82 -1.43 -4.31
CA LYS A 420 13.91 -1.85 -5.72
C LYS A 420 15.37 -1.96 -6.18
N GLU A 421 16.16 -0.94 -5.91
CA GLU A 421 17.59 -0.94 -6.24
C GLU A 421 18.39 -1.96 -5.41
N ILE A 422 18.06 -2.17 -4.14
CA ILE A 422 18.66 -3.23 -3.31
C ILE A 422 18.34 -4.60 -3.92
N ASN A 423 17.08 -4.86 -4.25
CA ASN A 423 16.62 -6.11 -4.85
C ASN A 423 17.25 -6.34 -6.24
N ASP A 424 17.36 -5.29 -7.06
CA ASP A 424 17.99 -5.36 -8.37
C ASP A 424 19.51 -5.62 -8.24
N LYS A 425 20.19 -4.99 -7.27
CA LYS A 425 21.60 -5.25 -6.96
C LYS A 425 21.83 -6.67 -6.44
N LEU A 426 20.97 -7.16 -5.55
CA LEU A 426 21.06 -8.52 -5.00
C LEU A 426 20.82 -9.57 -6.10
N LYS A 427 19.85 -9.36 -6.99
CA LYS A 427 19.62 -10.24 -8.16
C LYS A 427 20.80 -10.26 -9.14
N ASN A 428 21.54 -9.17 -9.26
CA ASN A 428 22.69 -9.05 -10.18
C ASN A 428 24.03 -9.53 -9.60
N ASN A 429 24.08 -9.91 -8.32
CA ASN A 429 25.28 -10.43 -7.66
C ASN A 429 25.32 -11.97 -7.56
N ASN A 430 24.42 -12.68 -8.26
CA ASN A 430 24.40 -14.15 -8.38
C ASN A 430 24.93 -14.63 -9.73
#